data_AF-A0A948F796-F1
#
_entry.id   AF-A0A948F796-F1
#
_cell.length_a   1.000
_cell.length_b   1.000
_cell.length_c   1.000
_cell.angle_alpha   90.00
_cell.angle_beta   90.00
_cell.angle_gamma   90.00
#
_symmetry.space_group_name_H-M   'P 1'
#
loop_
_entity.id
_entity.type
_entity.pdbx_description
1 polymer ?
#
loop_
_entity_poly.entity_id
_entity_poly.type
_entity_poly.pdbx_seq_one_letter_code
_entity_poly.pdbx_strand_id
1 'polypeptide(L)'
;MSFLLTVKKVKPHLVVSARYSVLVSMLKAWDSCRVRGDEPEEPDIVASLVLNGTKIIENEWRKAFNQFGIQIAVTGIFCHQTPKVSFNGMKGKSCELGDLLWCHVHTDNNGNVVRNALLYQAKKSADQPYSFRRNDADQLKLYSRWPAFTYVSSGALNGQKRHVKPSAPRRGAQYLLIDDRPPESPESGILGIPGTYPIGSCIANNPIIDHSDLGLEFVHSLELLSGDPFDDRKTANQENGWSTVVWDILESSAKKAFRRVRSGYSSEPRTSGSSPSEIDGCFYKTSPAVCSYRNSLLDDLGDFSFSNMDIPPNRRREGSWFDEGGGGVSILLLETYELGEE
;
A
#
# COMPACT_ATOMS: atom_id res chain seq x y z
N MET A 1 7.48 -27.77 -3.87
CA MET A 1 7.52 -27.01 -5.15
C MET A 1 7.85 -25.58 -4.80
N SER A 2 8.88 -24.96 -5.40
CA SER A 2 9.32 -23.62 -4.97
C SER A 2 8.28 -22.54 -5.24
N PHE A 3 8.22 -21.52 -4.39
CA PHE A 3 7.28 -20.41 -4.46
C PHE A 3 7.14 -19.79 -5.86
N LEU A 4 8.26 -19.48 -6.54
CA LEU A 4 8.23 -18.87 -7.87
C LEU A 4 7.59 -19.79 -8.93
N LEU A 5 7.78 -21.10 -8.84
CA LEU A 5 7.11 -22.04 -9.74
C LEU A 5 5.61 -22.08 -9.46
N THR A 6 5.23 -22.03 -8.19
CA THR A 6 3.83 -21.95 -7.78
C THR A 6 3.18 -20.67 -8.30
N VAL A 7 3.80 -19.51 -8.09
CA VAL A 7 3.32 -18.21 -8.61
C VAL A 7 3.08 -18.29 -10.12
N LYS A 8 4.03 -18.82 -10.90
CA LYS A 8 3.87 -18.99 -12.36
C LYS A 8 2.69 -19.90 -12.70
N LYS A 9 2.50 -21.00 -11.95
CA LYS A 9 1.40 -21.95 -12.17
C LYS A 9 0.03 -21.35 -11.89
N VAL A 10 -0.10 -20.53 -10.84
CA VAL A 10 -1.38 -19.92 -10.44
C VAL A 10 -1.56 -18.48 -10.95
N LYS A 11 -0.58 -17.95 -11.70
CA LYS A 11 -0.54 -16.56 -12.17
C LYS A 11 -1.86 -16.05 -12.77
N PRO A 12 -2.55 -16.79 -13.67
CA PRO A 12 -3.83 -16.32 -14.21
C PRO A 12 -4.88 -16.03 -13.12
N HIS A 13 -4.98 -16.90 -12.12
CA HIS A 13 -5.90 -16.73 -10.99
C HIS A 13 -5.51 -15.54 -10.12
N LEU A 14 -4.21 -15.39 -9.82
CA LEU A 14 -3.70 -14.27 -9.02
C LEU A 14 -4.00 -12.92 -9.69
N VAL A 15 -3.77 -12.82 -11.01
CA VAL A 15 -4.00 -11.59 -11.78
C VAL A 15 -5.50 -11.27 -11.83
N VAL A 16 -6.36 -12.25 -12.12
CA VAL A 16 -7.82 -12.04 -12.18
C VAL A 16 -8.37 -11.60 -10.83
N SER A 17 -7.99 -12.28 -9.74
CA SER A 17 -8.45 -11.92 -8.39
C SER A 17 -7.93 -10.56 -7.92
N ALA A 18 -6.69 -10.19 -8.25
CA ALA A 18 -6.15 -8.88 -7.93
C ALA A 18 -6.85 -7.76 -8.72
N ARG A 19 -7.08 -7.94 -10.03
CA ARG A 19 -7.88 -7.01 -10.84
C ARG A 19 -9.30 -6.84 -10.31
N TYR A 20 -9.93 -7.95 -9.92
CA TYR A 20 -11.24 -7.93 -9.29
C TYR A 20 -11.23 -7.17 -7.95
N SER A 21 -10.19 -7.33 -7.14
CA SER A 21 -10.05 -6.57 -5.89
C SER A 21 -9.95 -5.06 -6.12
N VAL A 22 -9.21 -4.63 -7.16
CA VAL A 22 -9.07 -3.22 -7.54
C VAL A 22 -10.41 -2.66 -8.00
N LEU A 23 -11.11 -3.40 -8.86
CA LEU A 23 -12.42 -3.02 -9.38
C LEU A 23 -13.46 -2.84 -8.27
N VAL A 24 -13.59 -3.84 -7.38
CA VAL A 24 -14.55 -3.78 -6.27
C VAL A 24 -14.22 -2.64 -5.31
N SER A 25 -12.94 -2.41 -5.03
CA SER A 25 -12.51 -1.31 -4.18
C SER A 25 -12.86 0.05 -4.79
N MET A 26 -12.62 0.24 -6.09
CA MET A 26 -12.98 1.48 -6.78
C MET A 26 -14.49 1.73 -6.77
N LEU A 27 -15.29 0.71 -7.11
CA LEU A 27 -16.76 0.79 -7.09
C LEU A 27 -17.29 1.15 -5.70
N LYS A 28 -16.78 0.49 -4.64
CA LYS A 28 -17.18 0.79 -3.26
C LYS A 28 -16.86 2.22 -2.84
N ALA A 29 -15.74 2.79 -3.32
CA ALA A 29 -15.40 4.17 -3.02
C ALA A 29 -16.37 5.13 -3.72
N TRP A 30 -16.68 4.89 -5.01
CA TRP A 30 -17.70 5.64 -5.74
C TRP A 30 -19.07 5.57 -5.07
N ASP A 31 -19.55 4.39 -4.71
CA ASP A 31 -20.84 4.21 -4.04
C ASP A 31 -20.88 4.95 -2.69
N SER A 32 -19.80 4.88 -1.91
CA SER A 32 -19.71 5.54 -0.61
C SER A 32 -19.75 7.07 -0.73
N CYS A 33 -19.08 7.64 -1.74
CA CYS A 33 -19.10 9.09 -1.98
C CYS A 33 -20.43 9.56 -2.56
N ARG A 34 -21.06 8.77 -3.46
CA ARG A 34 -22.38 9.08 -4.03
C ARG A 34 -23.47 9.23 -2.98
N VAL A 35 -23.47 8.36 -1.97
CA VAL A 35 -24.42 8.46 -0.84
C VAL A 35 -24.32 9.81 -0.11
N ARG A 36 -23.15 10.48 -0.18
CA ARG A 36 -22.91 11.80 0.41
C ARG A 36 -23.13 12.96 -0.57
N GLY A 37 -23.31 12.67 -1.86
CA GLY A 37 -23.37 13.69 -2.91
C GLY A 37 -21.99 14.17 -3.40
N ASP A 38 -20.93 13.41 -3.11
CA ASP A 38 -19.54 13.74 -3.46
C ASP A 38 -18.96 12.76 -4.49
N GLU A 39 -17.80 13.13 -5.05
CA GLU A 39 -16.94 12.25 -5.84
C GLU A 39 -15.74 11.75 -5.01
N PRO A 40 -15.22 10.54 -5.24
CA PRO A 40 -14.10 10.01 -4.47
C PRO A 40 -12.81 10.76 -4.74
N GLU A 41 -12.07 11.14 -3.70
CA GLU A 41 -10.71 11.66 -3.82
C GLU A 41 -9.66 10.53 -3.84
N GLU A 42 -8.40 10.85 -4.16
CA GLU A 42 -7.28 9.88 -4.15
C GLU A 42 -7.23 9.06 -2.84
N PRO A 43 -7.36 9.66 -1.64
CA PRO A 43 -7.34 8.91 -0.39
C PRO A 43 -8.52 7.95 -0.22
N ASP A 44 -9.72 8.28 -0.73
CA ASP A 44 -10.90 7.40 -0.63
C ASP A 44 -10.70 6.10 -1.41
N ILE A 45 -10.12 6.21 -2.60
CA ILE A 45 -9.80 5.05 -3.44
C ILE A 45 -8.72 4.18 -2.78
N VAL A 46 -7.64 4.79 -2.26
CA VAL A 46 -6.57 4.07 -1.54
C VAL A 46 -7.14 3.38 -0.30
N ALA A 47 -7.99 4.06 0.48
CA ALA A 47 -8.63 3.47 1.65
C ALA A 47 -9.49 2.27 1.28
N SER A 48 -10.29 2.38 0.22
CA SER A 48 -11.12 1.26 -0.22
C SER A 48 -10.27 0.10 -0.75
N LEU A 49 -9.16 0.36 -1.43
CA LEU A 49 -8.20 -0.67 -1.85
C LEU A 49 -7.63 -1.42 -0.64
N VAL A 50 -7.21 -0.69 0.39
CA VAL A 50 -6.60 -1.26 1.60
C VAL A 50 -7.61 -1.99 2.48
N LEU A 51 -8.83 -1.49 2.61
CA LEU A 51 -9.82 -2.07 3.53
C LEU A 51 -10.65 -3.18 2.88
N ASN A 52 -10.95 -3.07 1.58
CA ASN A 52 -11.75 -4.05 0.85
C ASN A 52 -10.90 -4.97 -0.04
N GLY A 53 -9.93 -4.40 -0.75
CA GLY A 53 -9.12 -5.14 -1.72
C GLY A 53 -8.27 -6.22 -1.03
N THR A 54 -7.69 -5.90 0.13
CA THR A 54 -6.93 -6.85 0.95
C THR A 54 -7.70 -8.12 1.29
N LYS A 55 -8.99 -7.99 1.62
CA LYS A 55 -9.86 -9.13 1.97
C LYS A 55 -10.07 -10.05 0.76
N ILE A 56 -10.21 -9.47 -0.42
CA ILE A 56 -10.41 -10.22 -1.67
C ILE A 56 -9.12 -10.92 -2.07
N ILE A 57 -7.99 -10.18 -2.06
CA ILE A 57 -6.66 -10.72 -2.35
C ILE A 57 -6.37 -11.89 -1.42
N GLU A 58 -6.56 -11.72 -0.10
CA GLU A 58 -6.31 -12.80 0.84
C GLU A 58 -7.17 -14.04 0.54
N ASN A 59 -8.49 -13.88 0.42
CA ASN A 59 -9.38 -15.03 0.25
C ASN A 59 -9.05 -15.82 -1.02
N GLU A 60 -8.79 -15.13 -2.12
CA GLU A 60 -8.53 -15.76 -3.40
C GLU A 60 -7.12 -16.31 -3.52
N TRP A 61 -6.12 -15.60 -3.00
CA TRP A 61 -4.73 -16.05 -3.08
C TRP A 61 -4.48 -17.18 -2.09
N ARG A 62 -5.17 -17.20 -0.93
CA ARG A 62 -5.08 -18.29 0.04
C ARG A 62 -5.53 -19.60 -0.59
N LYS A 63 -6.66 -19.59 -1.29
CA LYS A 63 -7.14 -20.77 -2.05
C LYS A 63 -6.13 -21.21 -3.09
N ALA A 64 -5.54 -20.27 -3.82
CA ALA A 64 -4.56 -20.56 -4.87
C ALA A 64 -3.28 -21.18 -4.33
N PHE A 65 -2.75 -20.68 -3.21
CA PHE A 65 -1.46 -21.09 -2.64
C PHE A 65 -1.54 -22.28 -1.69
N ASN A 66 -2.63 -22.43 -0.92
CA ASN A 66 -2.76 -23.49 0.10
C ASN A 66 -2.61 -24.89 -0.49
N GLN A 67 -3.13 -25.14 -1.69
CA GLN A 67 -3.02 -26.43 -2.38
C GLN A 67 -1.58 -26.83 -2.72
N PHE A 68 -0.63 -25.90 -2.64
CA PHE A 68 0.80 -26.10 -2.89
C PHE A 68 1.64 -26.06 -1.60
N GLY A 69 0.98 -26.10 -0.43
CA GLY A 69 1.66 -25.99 0.86
C GLY A 69 2.27 -24.61 1.10
N ILE A 70 1.69 -23.55 0.52
CA ILE A 70 2.14 -22.17 0.77
C ILE A 70 1.06 -21.45 1.56
N GLN A 71 1.37 -21.09 2.80
CA GLN A 71 0.51 -20.25 3.62
C GLN A 71 0.68 -18.79 3.23
N ILE A 72 -0.41 -18.02 3.37
CA ILE A 72 -0.36 -16.58 3.18
C ILE A 72 -0.97 -15.83 4.38
N ALA A 73 -0.42 -14.65 4.62
CA ALA A 73 -0.97 -13.63 5.52
C ALA A 73 -1.06 -12.33 4.73
N VAL A 74 -2.18 -11.61 4.86
CA VAL A 74 -2.30 -10.27 4.28
C VAL A 74 -2.71 -9.29 5.35
N THR A 75 -2.02 -8.15 5.38
CA THR A 75 -2.29 -7.03 6.27
C THR A 75 -2.47 -5.77 5.45
N GLY A 76 -3.59 -5.07 5.65
CA GLY A 76 -3.85 -3.75 5.08
C GLY A 76 -3.92 -2.73 6.20
N ILE A 77 -3.16 -1.63 6.13
CA ILE A 77 -3.23 -0.51 7.08
C ILE A 77 -3.49 0.76 6.28
N PHE A 78 -4.62 1.44 6.46
CA PHE A 78 -4.84 2.71 5.80
C PHE A 78 -4.27 3.84 6.66
N CYS A 79 -3.44 4.67 6.07
CA CYS A 79 -2.92 5.91 6.64
C CYS A 79 -2.83 6.95 5.52
N HIS A 80 -2.93 8.23 5.86
CA HIS A 80 -2.81 9.30 4.87
C HIS A 80 -1.92 10.46 5.33
N GLN A 81 -1.57 11.33 4.38
CA GLN A 81 -0.95 12.66 4.52
C GLN A 81 0.51 12.76 4.99
N THR A 82 1.14 11.73 5.53
CA THR A 82 2.59 11.77 5.83
C THR A 82 3.21 10.37 5.67
N PRO A 83 4.54 10.18 5.66
CA PRO A 83 5.58 11.16 5.90
C PRO A 83 5.66 12.19 4.76
N LYS A 84 5.95 13.44 5.13
CA LYS A 84 6.28 14.49 4.18
C LYS A 84 7.80 14.66 4.11
N VAL A 85 8.29 15.06 2.95
CA VAL A 85 9.71 15.23 2.70
C VAL A 85 10.01 16.60 2.11
N SER A 86 11.20 17.08 2.39
CA SER A 86 11.76 18.31 1.82
C SER A 86 13.13 18.02 1.22
N PHE A 87 13.42 18.58 0.05
CA PHE A 87 14.68 18.39 -0.66
C PHE A 87 15.09 19.64 -1.45
N ASN A 88 16.35 19.67 -1.88
CA ASN A 88 16.91 20.85 -2.54
C ASN A 88 16.29 21.10 -3.93
N GLY A 89 15.88 22.36 -4.13
CA GLY A 89 15.26 22.83 -5.37
C GLY A 89 13.80 22.41 -5.53
N MET A 90 13.08 22.17 -4.45
CA MET A 90 11.62 22.21 -4.44
C MET A 90 11.11 23.64 -4.62
N LYS A 91 9.91 23.79 -5.16
CA LYS A 91 9.18 25.08 -5.18
C LYS A 91 8.37 25.27 -3.90
N GLY A 92 7.72 24.22 -3.43
CA GLY A 92 7.01 24.16 -2.16
C GLY A 92 7.95 23.92 -0.97
N LYS A 93 7.37 23.86 0.23
CA LYS A 93 8.11 23.56 1.47
C LYS A 93 8.34 22.05 1.67
N SER A 94 7.35 21.26 1.26
CA SER A 94 7.38 19.80 1.35
C SER A 94 6.33 19.17 0.44
N CYS A 95 6.48 17.88 0.18
CA CYS A 95 5.49 17.04 -0.50
C CYS A 95 5.40 15.69 0.21
N GLU A 96 4.37 14.91 -0.08
CA GLU A 96 4.18 13.58 0.51
C GLU A 96 5.15 12.58 -0.13
N LEU A 97 5.64 11.63 0.67
CA LEU A 97 6.57 10.62 0.15
C LEU A 97 5.84 9.58 -0.70
N GLY A 98 4.61 9.23 -0.36
CA GLY A 98 3.77 8.26 -1.05
C GLY A 98 2.43 8.09 -0.32
N ASP A 99 1.47 7.49 -1.01
CA ASP A 99 0.11 7.21 -0.53
C ASP A 99 -0.11 5.74 -0.15
N LEU A 100 0.54 4.81 -0.88
CA LEU A 100 0.40 3.37 -0.67
C LEU A 100 1.75 2.65 -0.79
N LEU A 101 2.10 1.83 0.18
CA LEU A 101 3.23 0.91 0.17
C LEU A 101 2.69 -0.52 0.06
N TRP A 102 2.96 -1.18 -1.06
CA TRP A 102 2.83 -2.62 -1.19
C TRP A 102 4.15 -3.29 -0.80
N CYS A 103 4.09 -4.25 0.12
CA CYS A 103 5.22 -5.05 0.55
C CYS A 103 4.92 -6.53 0.41
N HIS A 104 5.84 -7.28 -0.18
CA HIS A 104 5.81 -8.73 -0.23
C HIS A 104 7.01 -9.29 0.53
N VAL A 105 6.74 -10.23 1.43
CA VAL A 105 7.73 -11.00 2.17
C VAL A 105 7.48 -12.48 1.91
N HIS A 106 8.51 -13.19 1.48
CA HIS A 106 8.46 -14.63 1.29
C HIS A 106 9.50 -15.31 2.15
N THR A 107 9.08 -16.31 2.92
CA THR A 107 9.96 -17.17 3.71
C THR A 107 9.85 -18.61 3.22
N ASP A 108 10.96 -19.15 2.71
CA ASP A 108 11.02 -20.52 2.21
C ASP A 108 11.11 -21.55 3.37
N ASN A 109 11.14 -22.83 3.02
CA ASN A 109 11.25 -23.93 4.01
C ASN A 109 12.56 -23.95 4.80
N ASN A 110 13.61 -23.31 4.29
CA ASN A 110 14.92 -23.22 4.95
C ASN A 110 15.03 -21.95 5.82
N GLY A 111 13.99 -21.12 5.85
CA GLY A 111 14.00 -19.83 6.55
C GLY A 111 14.68 -18.70 5.76
N ASN A 112 15.01 -18.89 4.48
CA ASN A 112 15.49 -17.81 3.64
C ASN A 112 14.35 -16.83 3.37
N VAL A 113 14.64 -15.53 3.50
CA VAL A 113 13.64 -14.49 3.35
C VAL A 113 13.95 -13.63 2.12
N VAL A 114 12.96 -13.52 1.23
CA VAL A 114 12.95 -12.58 0.10
C VAL A 114 11.95 -11.48 0.41
N ARG A 115 12.33 -10.23 0.14
CA ARG A 115 11.50 -9.05 0.40
C ARG A 115 11.48 -8.14 -0.80
N ASN A 116 10.31 -7.58 -1.11
CA ASN A 116 10.11 -6.68 -2.22
C ASN A 116 9.09 -5.59 -1.88
N ALA A 117 9.31 -4.37 -2.35
CA ALA A 117 8.44 -3.23 -2.03
C ALA A 117 8.14 -2.34 -3.24
N LEU A 118 6.94 -1.78 -3.23
CA LEU A 118 6.38 -0.86 -4.20
C LEU A 118 5.72 0.30 -3.47
N LEU A 119 6.32 1.49 -3.54
CA LEU A 119 5.76 2.74 -3.03
C LEU A 119 5.03 3.48 -4.16
N TYR A 120 3.78 3.80 -3.93
CA TYR A 120 2.92 4.47 -4.87
C TYR A 120 2.56 5.87 -4.40
N GLN A 121 2.64 6.84 -5.32
CA GLN A 121 1.93 8.11 -5.20
C GLN A 121 0.68 8.07 -6.07
N ALA A 122 -0.50 8.21 -5.48
CA ALA A 122 -1.76 8.28 -6.19
C ALA A 122 -1.91 9.58 -6.97
N LYS A 123 -2.46 9.47 -8.18
CA LYS A 123 -2.93 10.59 -9.00
C LYS A 123 -4.22 10.23 -9.71
N LYS A 124 -5.22 11.11 -9.64
CA LYS A 124 -6.47 11.00 -10.41
C LYS A 124 -6.37 11.65 -11.79
N SER A 125 -6.79 10.95 -12.84
CA SER A 125 -6.97 11.52 -14.18
C SER A 125 -7.80 10.65 -15.12
N ALA A 126 -8.69 11.29 -15.89
CA ALA A 126 -9.37 10.72 -17.05
C ALA A 126 -8.48 10.69 -18.32
N ASP A 127 -7.41 11.49 -18.35
CA ASP A 127 -6.58 11.69 -19.53
C ASP A 127 -5.46 10.64 -19.62
N GLN A 128 -5.33 10.02 -20.80
CA GLN A 128 -4.21 9.13 -21.13
C GLN A 128 -3.54 9.61 -22.43
N PRO A 129 -2.23 9.91 -22.43
CA PRO A 129 -1.30 9.85 -21.30
C PRO A 129 -1.47 11.03 -20.32
N TYR A 130 -1.21 10.79 -19.02
CA TYR A 130 -1.36 11.82 -17.99
C TYR A 130 -0.28 12.90 -18.09
N SER A 131 -0.73 14.15 -18.19
CA SER A 131 0.14 15.32 -18.09
C SER A 131 0.09 15.89 -16.68
N PHE A 132 1.25 15.97 -16.03
CA PHE A 132 1.32 16.51 -14.68
C PHE A 132 0.80 17.94 -14.58
N ARG A 133 -0.02 18.19 -13.56
CA ARG A 133 -0.42 19.53 -13.19
C ARG A 133 0.80 20.31 -12.67
N ARG A 134 0.81 21.64 -12.85
CA ARG A 134 1.93 22.49 -12.39
C ARG A 134 2.25 22.34 -10.91
N ASN A 135 1.27 22.00 -10.09
CA ASN A 135 1.40 21.81 -8.64
C ASN A 135 2.05 20.48 -8.25
N ASP A 136 2.13 19.51 -9.17
CA ASP A 136 2.77 18.20 -8.93
C ASP A 136 4.27 18.19 -9.27
N ALA A 137 4.84 19.33 -9.68
CA ALA A 137 6.23 19.41 -10.15
C ALA A 137 7.25 18.91 -9.12
N ASP A 138 7.03 19.19 -7.83
CA ASP A 138 7.90 18.71 -6.76
C ASP A 138 7.76 17.20 -6.54
N GLN A 139 6.53 16.66 -6.62
CA GLN A 139 6.28 15.22 -6.54
C GLN A 139 6.94 14.48 -7.72
N LEU A 140 6.77 15.00 -8.94
CA LEU A 140 7.45 14.48 -10.13
C LEU A 140 8.96 14.50 -9.95
N LYS A 141 9.52 15.59 -9.42
CA LYS A 141 10.96 15.69 -9.18
C LYS A 141 11.45 14.68 -8.14
N LEU A 142 10.67 14.42 -7.09
CA LEU A 142 10.98 13.39 -6.10
C LEU A 142 11.06 12.01 -6.76
N TYR A 143 10.03 11.61 -7.50
CA TYR A 143 9.94 10.27 -8.07
C TYR A 143 10.83 10.05 -9.30
N SER A 144 11.14 11.11 -10.06
CA SER A 144 12.02 11.02 -11.24
C SER A 144 13.51 11.14 -10.90
N ARG A 145 13.87 11.66 -9.73
CA ARG A 145 15.28 11.90 -9.39
C ARG A 145 15.72 11.32 -8.06
N TRP A 146 14.81 10.95 -7.16
CA TRP A 146 15.14 10.48 -5.82
C TRP A 146 16.27 11.29 -5.16
N PRO A 147 16.14 12.63 -5.08
CA PRO A 147 17.16 13.46 -4.46
C PRO A 147 17.27 13.10 -2.98
N ALA A 148 18.44 13.35 -2.38
CA ALA A 148 18.55 13.29 -0.92
C ALA A 148 17.50 14.21 -0.29
N PHE A 149 16.73 13.68 0.66
CA PHE A 149 15.61 14.37 1.26
C PHE A 149 15.65 14.26 2.79
N THR A 150 14.93 15.17 3.44
CA THR A 150 14.73 15.19 4.89
C THR A 150 13.25 15.01 5.17
N TYR A 151 12.91 14.11 6.08
CA TYR A 151 11.55 14.00 6.59
C TYR A 151 11.17 15.26 7.35
N VAL A 152 9.99 15.80 7.08
CA VAL A 152 9.40 16.95 7.76
C VAL A 152 7.97 16.62 8.18
N SER A 153 7.50 17.18 9.28
CA SER A 153 6.13 16.94 9.78
C SER A 153 5.80 15.44 9.92
N SER A 154 6.79 14.63 10.36
CA SER A 154 6.73 13.16 10.31
C SER A 154 7.04 12.51 11.67
N GLY A 155 6.59 13.12 12.77
CA GLY A 155 6.78 12.61 14.12
C GLY A 155 8.25 12.24 14.42
N ALA A 156 8.48 10.99 14.81
CA ALA A 156 9.83 10.47 15.14
C ALA A 156 10.82 10.48 13.96
N LEU A 157 10.34 10.54 12.71
CA LEU A 157 11.19 10.65 11.53
C LEU A 157 11.62 12.08 11.26
N ASN A 158 10.98 13.09 11.87
CA ASN A 158 11.24 14.50 11.56
C ASN A 158 12.72 14.88 11.71
N GLY A 159 13.30 15.49 10.68
CA GLY A 159 14.71 15.88 10.62
C GLY A 159 15.66 14.77 10.17
N GLN A 160 15.20 13.51 10.08
CA GLN A 160 16.02 12.42 9.57
C GLN A 160 16.19 12.54 8.04
N LYS A 161 17.40 12.23 7.56
CA LYS A 161 17.77 12.33 6.14
C LYS A 161 17.87 10.96 5.50
N ARG A 162 17.47 10.87 4.23
CA ARG A 162 17.59 9.67 3.40
C ARG A 162 18.20 10.03 2.05
N HIS A 163 18.90 9.07 1.48
CA HIS A 163 19.53 9.18 0.18
C HIS A 163 19.43 7.85 -0.54
N VAL A 164 18.33 7.68 -1.27
CA VAL A 164 18.10 6.48 -2.09
C VAL A 164 18.97 6.56 -3.34
N LYS A 165 19.73 5.50 -3.60
CA LYS A 165 20.57 5.35 -4.78
C LYS A 165 20.12 4.15 -5.63
N PRO A 166 20.24 4.23 -6.97
CA PRO A 166 20.61 5.42 -7.74
C PRO A 166 19.53 6.51 -7.67
N SER A 167 19.95 7.77 -7.77
CA SER A 167 19.05 8.95 -7.82
C SER A 167 18.41 9.07 -9.22
N ALA A 168 17.49 8.16 -9.51
CA ALA A 168 16.84 7.98 -10.80
C ALA A 168 15.42 7.39 -10.60
N PRO A 169 14.55 7.41 -11.63
CA PRO A 169 13.29 6.68 -11.56
C PRO A 169 13.56 5.20 -11.30
N ARG A 170 12.73 4.56 -10.48
CA ARG A 170 12.97 3.18 -10.01
C ARG A 170 11.69 2.37 -9.96
N ARG A 171 11.81 1.04 -10.03
CA ARG A 171 10.65 0.15 -10.06
C ARG A 171 9.94 0.08 -8.72
N GLY A 172 10.68 0.24 -7.62
CA GLY A 172 10.13 0.26 -6.27
C GLY A 172 9.36 1.53 -5.93
N ALA A 173 9.36 2.57 -6.78
CA ALA A 173 8.56 3.75 -6.52
C ALA A 173 7.93 4.34 -7.78
N GLN A 174 6.60 4.36 -7.81
CA GLN A 174 5.79 4.51 -9.00
C GLN A 174 4.58 5.43 -8.74
N TYR A 175 3.92 5.87 -9.80
CA TYR A 175 2.62 6.51 -9.68
C TYR A 175 1.50 5.47 -9.79
N LEU A 176 0.47 5.68 -8.99
CA LEU A 176 -0.80 4.96 -9.05
C LEU A 176 -1.81 5.86 -9.75
N LEU A 177 -2.00 5.67 -11.06
CA LEU A 177 -2.87 6.50 -11.87
C LEU A 177 -4.29 5.94 -11.82
N ILE A 178 -5.18 6.68 -11.16
CA ILE A 178 -6.57 6.32 -10.91
C ILE A 178 -7.42 6.99 -11.97
N ASP A 179 -8.21 6.22 -12.70
CA ASP A 179 -9.24 6.76 -13.59
C ASP A 179 -10.29 7.50 -12.76
N ASP A 180 -10.48 8.78 -13.01
CA ASP A 180 -11.46 9.60 -12.27
C ASP A 180 -12.83 9.70 -12.95
N ARG A 181 -13.04 8.98 -14.05
CA ARG A 181 -14.34 8.89 -14.71
C ARG A 181 -15.32 8.08 -13.86
N PRO A 182 -16.59 8.53 -13.73
CA PRO A 182 -17.62 7.78 -13.03
C PRO A 182 -17.85 6.38 -13.63
N PRO A 183 -18.25 5.38 -12.83
CA PRO A 183 -18.53 4.01 -13.28
C PRO A 183 -19.50 3.89 -14.47
N GLU A 184 -20.49 4.77 -14.58
CA GLU A 184 -21.45 4.81 -15.68
C GLU A 184 -20.88 5.43 -16.97
N SER A 185 -19.71 6.06 -16.92
CA SER A 185 -19.07 6.58 -18.12
C SER A 185 -18.66 5.44 -19.05
N PRO A 186 -19.06 5.46 -20.33
CA PRO A 186 -18.70 4.41 -21.30
C PRO A 186 -17.20 4.21 -21.49
N GLU A 187 -16.39 5.21 -21.15
CA GLU A 187 -14.94 5.16 -21.30
C GLU A 187 -14.23 4.77 -19.99
N SER A 188 -14.98 4.63 -18.89
CA SER A 188 -14.42 4.29 -17.58
C SER A 188 -13.62 3.00 -17.64
N GLY A 189 -12.43 3.02 -17.04
CA GLY A 189 -11.55 1.89 -16.86
C GLY A 189 -12.19 0.75 -16.07
N ILE A 190 -13.22 1.04 -15.28
CA ILE A 190 -14.05 0.06 -14.57
C ILE A 190 -14.71 -0.93 -15.54
N LEU A 191 -15.06 -0.48 -16.75
CA LEU A 191 -15.71 -1.32 -17.76
C LEU A 191 -14.75 -2.32 -18.42
N GLY A 192 -13.44 -2.17 -18.21
CA GLY A 192 -12.43 -3.11 -18.72
C GLY A 192 -12.34 -3.14 -20.24
N ILE A 193 -12.61 -2.02 -20.91
CA ILE A 193 -12.40 -1.87 -22.36
C ILE A 193 -10.89 -2.10 -22.64
N PRO A 194 -10.51 -2.85 -23.68
CA PRO A 194 -9.09 -3.04 -24.01
C PRO A 194 -8.35 -1.71 -24.12
N GLY A 195 -7.26 -1.56 -23.35
CA GLY A 195 -6.49 -0.31 -23.27
C GLY A 195 -6.97 0.67 -22.20
N THR A 196 -8.02 0.33 -21.44
CA THR A 196 -8.41 1.07 -20.24
C THR A 196 -8.36 0.15 -19.02
N TYR A 197 -8.13 0.74 -17.85
CA TYR A 197 -8.19 0.04 -16.58
C TYR A 197 -8.53 1.04 -15.46
N PRO A 198 -9.07 0.57 -14.33
CA PRO A 198 -9.49 1.45 -13.24
C PRO A 198 -8.30 2.12 -12.55
N ILE A 199 -7.19 1.37 -12.38
CA ILE A 199 -5.98 1.86 -11.72
C ILE A 199 -4.74 1.28 -12.42
N GLY A 200 -3.84 2.18 -12.82
CA GLY A 200 -2.58 1.87 -13.49
C GLY A 200 -1.37 2.08 -12.62
N SER A 201 -0.34 1.29 -12.91
CA SER A 201 1.02 1.52 -12.42
C SER A 201 1.85 2.23 -13.49
N CYS A 202 2.58 3.26 -13.07
CA CYS A 202 3.37 4.07 -13.98
C CYS A 202 4.74 4.45 -13.40
N ILE A 203 5.80 4.28 -14.20
CA ILE A 203 7.12 4.86 -13.88
C ILE A 203 7.05 6.38 -14.02
N ALA A 204 7.72 7.10 -13.11
CA ALA A 204 7.81 8.54 -13.17
C ALA A 204 8.44 9.03 -14.48
N ASN A 205 7.63 9.67 -15.32
CA ASN A 205 8.02 10.29 -16.58
C ASN A 205 7.06 11.45 -16.92
N ASN A 206 7.39 12.33 -17.85
CA ASN A 206 6.47 13.40 -18.28
C ASN A 206 6.37 13.47 -19.82
N PRO A 207 5.24 13.07 -20.43
CA PRO A 207 4.00 12.63 -19.77
C PRO A 207 4.16 11.26 -19.09
N ILE A 208 3.30 10.96 -18.11
CA ILE A 208 3.23 9.62 -17.54
C ILE A 208 2.44 8.74 -18.50
N ILE A 209 3.01 7.58 -18.80
CA ILE A 209 2.34 6.50 -19.53
C ILE A 209 2.32 5.32 -18.59
N ASP A 210 1.17 4.68 -18.57
CA ASP A 210 1.00 3.40 -17.96
C ASP A 210 1.87 2.30 -18.57
N HIS A 211 2.43 1.45 -17.72
CA HIS A 211 3.10 0.23 -18.18
C HIS A 211 2.38 -1.06 -17.80
N SER A 212 1.46 -1.01 -16.84
CA SER A 212 0.79 -2.19 -16.29
C SER A 212 -0.45 -1.80 -15.47
N ASP A 213 -1.51 -2.62 -15.50
CA ASP A 213 -2.59 -2.47 -14.52
C ASP A 213 -2.12 -2.90 -13.12
N LEU A 214 -2.72 -2.30 -12.07
CA LEU A 214 -2.28 -2.54 -10.69
C LEU A 214 -2.36 -4.02 -10.27
N GLY A 215 -3.36 -4.76 -10.75
CA GLY A 215 -3.53 -6.16 -10.40
C GLY A 215 -2.40 -7.04 -10.93
N LEU A 216 -1.98 -6.81 -12.18
CA LEU A 216 -0.81 -7.46 -12.76
C LEU A 216 0.48 -7.05 -12.04
N GLU A 217 0.60 -5.79 -11.66
CA GLU A 217 1.77 -5.26 -10.95
C GLU A 217 2.00 -5.94 -9.59
N PHE A 218 0.93 -6.20 -8.83
CA PHE A 218 1.02 -6.99 -7.60
C PHE A 218 1.57 -8.39 -7.85
N VAL A 219 1.14 -9.07 -8.91
CA VAL A 219 1.65 -10.42 -9.23
C VAL A 219 3.09 -10.37 -9.73
N HIS A 220 3.45 -9.38 -10.55
CA HIS A 220 4.83 -9.15 -10.97
C HIS A 220 5.76 -8.87 -9.80
N SER A 221 5.27 -8.23 -8.73
CA SER A 221 6.07 -8.04 -7.52
C SER A 221 6.43 -9.35 -6.83
N LEU A 222 5.56 -10.38 -6.88
CA LEU A 222 5.86 -11.71 -6.32
C LEU A 222 6.94 -12.44 -7.12
N GLU A 223 6.98 -12.17 -8.43
CA GLU A 223 7.98 -12.72 -9.35
C GLU A 223 9.29 -11.90 -9.35
N LEU A 224 9.37 -10.82 -8.55
CA LEU A 224 10.45 -9.83 -8.54
C LEU A 224 10.68 -9.16 -9.92
N LEU A 225 9.63 -9.12 -10.76
CA LEU A 225 9.65 -8.44 -12.04
C LEU A 225 9.32 -6.94 -11.90
N SER A 226 8.60 -6.58 -10.84
CA SER A 226 8.35 -5.21 -10.41
C SER A 226 8.70 -5.04 -8.93
N GLY A 227 8.72 -3.79 -8.45
CA GLY A 227 9.23 -3.42 -7.14
C GLY A 227 10.74 -3.35 -7.08
N ASP A 228 11.25 -2.91 -5.93
CA ASP A 228 12.67 -3.03 -5.60
C ASP A 228 12.84 -3.84 -4.31
N PRO A 229 13.82 -4.77 -4.27
CA PRO A 229 14.11 -5.55 -3.07
C PRO A 229 14.56 -4.64 -1.93
N PHE A 230 14.31 -5.07 -0.71
CA PHE A 230 14.76 -4.37 0.49
C PHE A 230 15.30 -5.34 1.54
N ASP A 231 16.25 -4.87 2.34
CA ASP A 231 16.95 -5.71 3.31
C ASP A 231 16.19 -5.87 4.62
N ASP A 232 16.66 -6.78 5.47
CA ASP A 232 16.19 -6.89 6.84
C ASP A 232 16.42 -5.60 7.63
N ARG A 233 15.68 -5.45 8.74
CA ARG A 233 15.69 -4.25 9.58
C ARG A 233 17.09 -3.89 10.11
N LYS A 234 17.91 -4.89 10.45
CA LYS A 234 19.24 -4.65 11.01
C LYS A 234 20.17 -4.08 9.95
N THR A 235 20.15 -4.64 8.74
CA THR A 235 20.90 -4.13 7.59
C THR A 235 20.42 -2.72 7.21
N ALA A 236 19.10 -2.51 7.11
CA ALA A 236 18.51 -1.22 6.77
C ALA A 236 18.87 -0.10 7.74
N ASN A 237 19.05 -0.41 9.04
CA ASN A 237 19.45 0.56 10.07
C ASN A 237 20.91 1.02 9.95
N GLN A 238 21.74 0.31 9.18
CA GLN A 238 23.12 0.69 8.92
C GLN A 238 23.26 1.58 7.67
N GLU A 239 22.16 1.76 6.94
CA GLU A 239 22.09 2.52 5.70
C GLU A 239 21.09 3.67 5.81
N ASN A 240 20.99 4.48 4.76
CA ASN A 240 19.99 5.53 4.63
C ASN A 240 19.27 5.51 3.27
N GLY A 241 19.28 4.33 2.63
CA GLY A 241 18.80 4.09 1.27
C GLY A 241 17.35 3.59 1.22
N TRP A 242 17.04 2.82 0.18
CA TRP A 242 15.68 2.31 -0.07
C TRP A 242 15.16 1.44 1.08
N SER A 243 15.98 0.49 1.55
CA SER A 243 15.60 -0.40 2.65
C SER A 243 15.18 0.38 3.89
N THR A 244 15.95 1.41 4.26
CA THR A 244 15.63 2.30 5.39
C THR A 244 14.31 3.05 5.17
N VAL A 245 14.04 3.54 3.96
CA VAL A 245 12.78 4.23 3.62
C VAL A 245 11.58 3.29 3.77
N VAL A 246 11.68 2.05 3.30
CA VAL A 246 10.62 1.05 3.44
C VAL A 246 10.34 0.78 4.92
N TRP A 247 11.37 0.56 5.74
CA TRP A 247 11.21 0.35 7.18
C TRP A 247 10.68 1.58 7.92
N ASP A 248 11.09 2.79 7.55
CA ASP A 248 10.54 4.03 8.12
C ASP A 248 9.02 4.10 7.94
N ILE A 249 8.55 3.77 6.73
CA ILE A 249 7.12 3.76 6.38
C ILE A 249 6.38 2.66 7.14
N LEU A 250 6.92 1.44 7.12
CA LEU A 250 6.33 0.29 7.83
C LEU A 250 6.17 0.59 9.33
N GLU A 251 7.22 1.08 9.98
CA GLU A 251 7.22 1.37 11.41
C GLU A 251 6.30 2.53 11.78
N SER A 252 6.35 3.63 11.02
CA SER A 252 5.53 4.82 11.31
C SER A 252 4.04 4.52 11.18
N SER A 253 3.66 3.78 10.15
CA SER A 253 2.26 3.44 9.87
C SER A 253 1.74 2.36 10.81
N ALA A 254 2.54 1.34 11.13
CA ALA A 254 2.17 0.32 12.12
C ALA A 254 1.93 0.93 13.51
N LYS A 255 2.86 1.78 14.00
CA LYS A 255 2.71 2.48 15.29
C LYS A 255 1.40 3.29 15.35
N LYS A 256 1.00 3.88 14.23
CA LYS A 256 -0.24 4.66 14.12
C LYS A 256 -1.50 3.80 14.24
N ALA A 257 -1.55 2.67 13.54
CA ALA A 257 -2.66 1.72 13.64
C ALA A 257 -2.87 1.24 15.08
N PHE A 258 -1.80 0.86 15.78
CA PHE A 258 -1.90 0.31 17.14
C PHE A 258 -2.28 1.35 18.20
N ARG A 259 -1.94 2.63 18.03
CA ARG A 259 -2.40 3.70 18.94
C ARG A 259 -3.93 3.82 18.98
N ARG A 260 -4.62 3.62 17.83
CA ARG A 260 -6.08 3.70 17.75
C ARG A 260 -6.80 2.47 18.34
N VAL A 261 -6.18 1.29 18.31
CA VAL A 261 -6.78 0.06 18.89
C VAL A 261 -6.85 0.10 20.41
N ARG A 262 -5.84 0.68 21.08
CA ARG A 262 -5.80 0.78 22.54
C ARG A 262 -6.78 1.81 23.13
N SER A 263 -7.59 2.48 22.31
CA SER A 263 -8.58 3.49 22.76
C SER A 263 -9.89 2.91 23.29
N GLY A 264 -10.10 1.58 23.19
CA GLY A 264 -11.30 0.89 23.70
C GLY A 264 -12.56 1.08 22.83
N TYR A 265 -13.39 0.04 22.80
CA TYR A 265 -14.71 -0.12 22.15
C TYR A 265 -14.79 -1.01 20.89
N SER A 266 -15.72 -1.96 20.96
CA SER A 266 -16.00 -3.05 20.02
C SER A 266 -17.38 -2.92 19.35
N SER A 267 -17.55 -3.67 18.24
CA SER A 267 -18.79 -4.18 17.59
C SER A 267 -19.50 -3.38 16.46
N GLU A 268 -19.17 -3.72 15.20
CA GLU A 268 -20.08 -3.79 13.99
C GLU A 268 -20.78 -2.52 13.44
N PRO A 269 -21.20 -2.52 12.15
CA PRO A 269 -20.41 -2.32 10.93
C PRO A 269 -20.60 -0.89 10.37
N ARG A 270 -19.60 -0.31 9.67
CA ARG A 270 -19.85 0.65 8.57
C ARG A 270 -18.61 1.13 7.79
N THR A 271 -18.72 1.00 6.47
CA THR A 271 -18.17 1.93 5.48
C THR A 271 -18.97 3.24 5.51
N SER A 272 -18.61 4.18 6.39
CA SER A 272 -19.14 5.56 6.34
C SER A 272 -18.29 6.48 7.22
N GLY A 273 -17.03 6.70 6.84
CA GLY A 273 -16.31 7.90 7.28
C GLY A 273 -16.83 9.08 6.46
N SER A 274 -17.14 10.20 7.10
CA SER A 274 -17.63 11.43 6.48
C SER A 274 -16.49 12.20 5.81
N SER A 275 -15.23 11.87 6.15
CA SER A 275 -14.01 12.45 5.59
C SER A 275 -12.83 11.45 5.63
N PRO A 276 -11.84 11.56 4.73
CA PRO A 276 -10.61 10.75 4.76
C PRO A 276 -9.84 10.79 6.09
N SER A 277 -10.00 11.87 6.87
CA SER A 277 -9.39 12.02 8.20
C SER A 277 -9.92 11.02 9.25
N GLU A 278 -11.14 10.53 9.06
CA GLU A 278 -11.83 9.65 10.02
C GLU A 278 -11.39 8.18 9.88
N ILE A 279 -10.96 7.76 8.69
CA ILE A 279 -10.58 6.37 8.35
C ILE A 279 -9.10 6.06 8.57
N ASP A 280 -8.31 7.07 8.89
CA ASP A 280 -6.88 6.97 9.15
C ASP A 280 -6.52 5.96 10.28
N GLY A 281 -5.44 5.20 10.14
CA GLY A 281 -5.04 4.16 11.10
C GLY A 281 -5.99 2.96 11.22
N CYS A 282 -6.94 2.77 10.30
CA CYS A 282 -7.71 1.53 10.19
C CYS A 282 -6.86 0.42 9.58
N PHE A 283 -7.03 -0.82 10.03
CA PHE A 283 -6.31 -1.95 9.43
C PHE A 283 -7.15 -3.23 9.42
N TYR A 284 -6.69 -4.16 8.58
CA TYR A 284 -7.15 -5.52 8.45
C TYR A 284 -5.92 -6.42 8.52
N LYS A 285 -5.95 -7.46 9.35
CA LYS A 285 -4.90 -8.47 9.41
C LYS A 285 -5.57 -9.83 9.37
N THR A 286 -5.17 -10.66 8.43
CA THR A 286 -5.60 -12.06 8.45
C THR A 286 -4.75 -12.79 9.45
N SER A 287 -5.35 -13.54 10.37
CA SER A 287 -4.61 -14.48 11.20
C SER A 287 -4.28 -15.70 10.35
N PRO A 288 -3.01 -15.96 10.03
CA PRO A 288 -2.68 -17.29 9.59
C PRO A 288 -2.69 -18.15 10.85
N ALA A 289 -3.06 -19.42 10.72
CA ALA A 289 -2.47 -20.43 11.59
C ALA A 289 -0.96 -20.53 11.23
N VAL A 290 -0.21 -19.43 11.45
CA VAL A 290 1.23 -19.39 11.24
C VAL A 290 1.76 -20.44 12.19
N CYS A 291 2.59 -21.35 11.70
CA CYS A 291 3.45 -22.12 12.59
C CYS A 291 4.06 -21.13 13.59
N SER A 292 3.84 -21.36 14.88
CA SER A 292 4.29 -20.53 16.01
C SER A 292 5.82 -20.28 16.08
N TYR A 293 6.56 -20.77 15.07
CA TYR A 293 8.00 -20.73 14.93
C TYR A 293 8.50 -19.73 13.87
N ARG A 294 7.62 -19.07 13.10
CA ARG A 294 8.03 -18.07 12.09
C ARG A 294 7.57 -16.67 12.49
N ASN A 295 8.52 -15.78 12.75
CA ASN A 295 8.26 -14.38 13.06
C ASN A 295 7.66 -13.70 11.83
N SER A 296 6.45 -13.13 11.98
CA SER A 296 5.90 -12.21 11.00
C SER A 296 6.75 -10.94 10.96
N LEU A 297 6.81 -10.29 9.80
CA LEU A 297 7.39 -8.95 9.70
C LEU A 297 6.68 -7.95 10.64
N LEU A 298 5.42 -8.21 11.00
CA LEU A 298 4.72 -7.43 12.02
C LEU A 298 5.20 -7.70 13.45
N ASP A 299 5.71 -8.89 13.74
CA ASP A 299 6.29 -9.23 15.05
C ASP A 299 7.64 -8.52 15.21
N ASP A 300 8.41 -8.37 14.12
CA ASP A 300 9.65 -7.57 14.09
C ASP A 300 9.39 -6.07 14.34
N LEU A 301 8.16 -5.59 14.16
CA LEU A 301 7.74 -4.22 14.47
C LEU A 301 7.40 -4.02 15.96
N GLY A 302 7.35 -5.10 16.77
CA GLY A 302 7.20 -5.10 18.24
C GLY A 302 6.45 -6.31 18.80
N ASP A 303 6.64 -6.61 20.10
CA ASP A 303 5.88 -7.63 20.86
C ASP A 303 4.39 -7.26 20.93
N PHE A 304 3.60 -7.71 19.96
CA PHE A 304 2.18 -7.42 19.89
C PHE A 304 1.35 -8.69 20.10
N SER A 305 0.56 -8.69 21.17
CA SER A 305 -0.48 -9.70 21.39
C SER A 305 -1.69 -9.36 20.53
N PHE A 306 -2.02 -10.24 19.59
CA PHE A 306 -3.18 -10.13 18.70
C PHE A 306 -4.37 -10.87 19.33
N SER A 307 -5.43 -10.15 19.68
CA SER A 307 -6.76 -10.74 19.78
C SER A 307 -7.50 -10.51 18.46
N ASN A 308 -8.23 -11.53 17.99
CA ASN A 308 -9.06 -11.51 16.78
C ASN A 308 -9.82 -10.17 16.63
N MET A 309 -9.46 -9.36 15.63
CA MET A 309 -10.07 -8.06 15.39
C MET A 309 -10.38 -7.89 13.90
N ASP A 310 -11.51 -8.45 13.49
CA ASP A 310 -12.16 -8.21 12.19
C ASP A 310 -12.99 -6.91 12.15
N ILE A 311 -12.80 -5.99 13.11
CA ILE A 311 -13.79 -4.93 13.39
C ILE A 311 -13.15 -3.54 13.29
N PRO A 312 -13.56 -2.68 12.33
CA PRO A 312 -13.25 -1.25 12.35
C PRO A 312 -13.91 -0.57 13.57
N PRO A 313 -13.24 0.33 14.30
CA PRO A 313 -13.78 0.91 15.54
C PRO A 313 -14.94 1.89 15.32
N ASN A 314 -15.93 1.82 16.22
CA ASN A 314 -17.14 2.63 16.26
C ASN A 314 -16.94 4.04 16.83
N ARG A 315 -17.69 5.02 16.29
CA ARG A 315 -18.01 6.38 16.83
C ARG A 315 -16.92 7.10 17.66
N ARG A 316 -16.49 8.26 17.19
CA ARG A 316 -15.96 9.34 18.06
C ARG A 316 -17.10 9.98 18.85
N ARG A 317 -16.90 10.17 20.16
CA ARG A 317 -17.51 11.29 20.90
C ARG A 317 -16.85 12.58 20.42
N GLU A 318 -17.66 13.59 20.13
CA GLU A 318 -17.19 14.96 20.02
C GLU A 318 -16.46 15.34 21.31
N GLY A 319 -15.23 15.88 21.15
CA GLY A 319 -14.44 16.41 22.25
C GLY A 319 -13.30 15.52 22.73
N SER A 320 -12.26 15.32 21.91
CA SER A 320 -10.89 15.39 22.42
C SER A 320 -9.95 15.90 21.33
N TRP A 321 -9.43 17.09 21.56
CA TRP A 321 -8.37 17.70 20.79
C TRP A 321 -7.05 17.05 21.22
N PHE A 322 -6.61 16.03 20.49
CA PHE A 322 -5.20 15.64 20.45
C PHE A 322 -4.82 15.43 18.99
N ASP A 323 -4.48 16.56 18.38
CA ASP A 323 -3.79 16.68 17.11
C ASP A 323 -2.29 16.43 17.36
N GLU A 324 -1.90 15.17 17.55
CA GLU A 324 -0.48 14.80 17.46
C GLU A 324 -0.18 14.28 16.05
N GLY A 325 -0.04 15.25 15.12
CA GLY A 325 0.97 15.37 14.05
C GLY A 325 1.68 14.15 13.43
N GLY A 326 1.10 12.97 13.41
CA GLY A 326 1.66 11.77 12.78
C GLY A 326 0.76 11.23 11.69
N GLY A 327 1.02 11.56 10.42
CA GLY A 327 0.52 10.79 9.27
C GLY A 327 1.26 9.45 9.10
N GLY A 328 0.85 8.67 8.10
CA GLY A 328 1.55 7.45 7.67
C GLY A 328 1.16 7.12 6.23
N VAL A 329 1.93 6.26 5.56
CA VAL A 329 1.58 5.76 4.22
C VAL A 329 0.67 4.57 4.41
N SER A 330 -0.35 4.41 3.58
CA SER A 330 -1.14 3.18 3.61
C SER A 330 -0.25 1.97 3.27
N ILE A 331 -0.49 0.81 3.89
CA ILE A 331 0.29 -0.41 3.68
C ILE A 331 -0.64 -1.52 3.18
N LEU A 332 -0.16 -2.27 2.19
CA LEU A 332 -0.62 -3.61 1.84
C LEU A 332 0.58 -4.55 1.97
N LEU A 333 0.63 -5.32 3.06
CA LEU A 333 1.68 -6.29 3.34
C LEU A 333 1.15 -7.69 3.06
N LEU A 334 1.80 -8.40 2.14
CA LEU A 334 1.60 -9.80 1.86
C LEU A 334 2.80 -10.60 2.39
N GLU A 335 2.54 -11.55 3.26
CA GLU A 335 3.52 -12.50 3.73
C GLU A 335 3.17 -13.89 3.21
N THR A 336 4.17 -14.63 2.76
CA THR A 336 4.01 -15.97 2.19
C THR A 336 5.04 -16.92 2.79
N TYR A 337 4.61 -18.12 3.16
CA TYR A 337 5.43 -19.08 3.88
C TYR A 337 5.28 -20.46 3.23
N GLU A 338 6.39 -21.06 2.79
CA GLU A 338 6.36 -22.48 2.43
C GLU A 338 6.19 -23.32 3.71
N LEU A 339 5.29 -24.30 3.68
CA LEU A 339 5.18 -25.33 4.70
C LEU A 339 6.20 -26.42 4.37
N GLY A 340 6.99 -26.82 5.36
CA GLY A 340 7.85 -28.00 5.25
C GLY A 340 7.01 -29.24 4.91
N GLU A 341 7.62 -30.24 4.29
CA GLU A 341 7.05 -31.58 4.33
C GLU A 341 7.08 -32.02 5.80
N GLU A 342 5.91 -32.31 6.39
CA GLU A 342 5.79 -32.87 7.75
C GLU A 342 6.41 -34.27 7.85
#